data_AF-A0A6L5E462-F1
#
_entry.id   AF-A0A6L5E462-F1
#
_cell.length_a   1.000
_cell.length_b   1.000
_cell.length_c   1.000
_cell.angle_alpha   90.00
_cell.angle_beta   90.00
_cell.angle_gamma   90.00
#
_symmetry.space_group_name_H-M   'P 1'
#
loop_
_entity.id
_entity.type
_entity.pdbx_description
1 polymer ?
#
loop_
_entity_poly.entity_id
_entity_poly.type
_entity_poly.pdbx_seq_one_letter_code
_entity_poly.pdbx_strand_id
1 'polypeptide(L)'
;MKCFKLLIGLLFLLQFGSSHAQTEKKIQLNYQILDTVKVDGSRDWYKVVWLKDTFELGVQAREDKLFDKMITDPKEELSAEKIAKIRKLESQLNFAQNCYSYAMESYFKQDKKYAQNTFTQKSTINGPGIELLLNNSFEEIREFPCKPRRNLKQELQDHILLAFIDKSNNVSHLVYHNKGVFYSKNGGWKESQEFTLKELVVDNYWDTQKIRLYRFKE
;
A
#
# COMPACT_ATOMS: atom_id res chain seq x y z
N MET A 1 -37.74 1.88 58.44
CA MET A 1 -37.07 3.21 58.37
C MET A 1 -35.57 3.02 58.55
N LYS A 2 -34.78 3.44 57.56
CA LYS A 2 -33.32 3.73 57.61
C LYS A 2 -32.40 2.54 57.92
N CYS A 3 -31.16 2.41 57.44
CA CYS A 3 -30.39 2.89 56.29
C CYS A 3 -29.04 2.12 56.41
N PHE A 4 -28.54 1.60 55.30
CA PHE A 4 -27.14 1.61 54.84
C PHE A 4 -25.97 1.41 55.84
N LYS A 5 -25.16 0.37 55.56
CA LYS A 5 -23.66 0.31 55.56
C LYS A 5 -23.32 -1.17 55.28
N LEU A 6 -23.20 -1.67 54.04
CA LEU A 6 -22.22 -1.39 52.99
C LEU A 6 -20.77 -1.51 53.47
N LEU A 7 -20.26 -2.74 53.64
CA LEU A 7 -18.82 -3.03 53.56
C LEU A 7 -18.46 -4.54 53.53
N ILE A 8 -19.09 -5.39 52.72
CA ILE A 8 -18.58 -6.77 52.54
C ILE A 8 -18.72 -7.19 51.09
N GLY A 9 -17.57 -7.39 50.43
CA GLY A 9 -17.45 -8.48 49.46
C GLY A 9 -17.56 -8.16 47.97
N LEU A 10 -17.25 -6.95 47.51
CA LEU A 10 -16.81 -6.76 46.12
C LEU A 10 -15.27 -6.74 46.06
N LEU A 11 -14.65 -7.88 46.35
CA LEU A 11 -13.37 -8.22 45.73
C LEU A 11 -13.69 -8.67 44.31
N PHE A 12 -13.89 -7.65 43.48
CA PHE A 12 -13.94 -7.70 42.04
C PHE A 12 -12.86 -8.65 41.49
N LEU A 13 -13.29 -9.69 40.80
CA LEU A 13 -13.04 -9.90 39.37
C LEU A 13 -11.93 -9.03 38.76
N LEU A 14 -10.70 -9.22 39.22
CA LEU A 14 -9.48 -8.82 38.54
C LEU A 14 -8.54 -10.02 38.50
N GLN A 15 -9.06 -11.15 38.00
CA GLN A 15 -8.22 -11.95 37.12
C GLN A 15 -7.98 -11.09 35.89
N PHE A 16 -6.94 -10.25 35.98
CA PHE A 16 -6.19 -9.83 34.83
C PHE A 16 -5.76 -11.10 34.12
N GLY A 17 -6.60 -11.55 33.18
CA GLY A 17 -6.13 -12.27 32.02
C GLY A 17 -5.01 -11.40 31.49
N SER A 18 -3.79 -11.80 31.80
CA SER A 18 -2.60 -11.23 31.20
C SER A 18 -2.69 -11.64 29.75
N SER A 19 -3.40 -10.83 28.96
CA SER A 19 -3.36 -10.82 27.51
C SER A 19 -1.90 -10.54 27.17
N HIS A 20 -1.09 -11.59 27.20
CA HIS A 20 0.13 -11.65 26.44
C HIS A 20 -0.36 -11.52 25.01
N ALA A 21 -0.45 -10.27 24.54
CA ALA A 21 -0.36 -9.98 23.14
C ALA A 21 1.04 -10.46 22.74
N GLN A 22 1.14 -11.76 22.49
CA GLN A 22 2.25 -12.36 21.83
C GLN A 22 2.22 -11.70 20.46
N THR A 23 3.03 -10.67 20.28
CA THR A 23 3.16 -9.99 19.00
C THR A 23 3.64 -11.06 18.04
N GLU A 24 2.72 -11.66 17.28
CA GLU A 24 3.06 -12.67 16.30
C GLU A 24 4.12 -12.06 15.39
N LYS A 25 5.33 -12.64 15.43
CA LYS A 25 6.44 -12.15 14.64
C LYS A 25 6.10 -12.40 13.18
N LYS A 26 5.85 -11.32 12.43
CA LYS A 26 5.57 -11.39 11.00
C LYS A 26 6.73 -12.05 10.25
N ILE A 27 6.39 -12.82 9.22
CA ILE A 27 7.36 -13.35 8.26
C ILE A 27 7.85 -12.19 7.41
N GLN A 28 9.17 -11.97 7.41
CA GLN A 28 9.79 -10.85 6.71
C GLN A 28 10.09 -11.23 5.26
N LEU A 29 9.47 -10.53 4.32
CA LEU A 29 9.69 -10.62 2.88
C LEU A 29 10.65 -9.51 2.46
N ASN A 30 11.91 -9.87 2.23
CA ASN A 30 12.94 -8.95 1.78
C ASN A 30 13.23 -9.16 0.29
N TYR A 31 13.62 -8.09 -0.37
CA TYR A 31 14.23 -8.19 -1.69
C TYR A 31 15.76 -8.18 -1.58
N GLN A 32 16.42 -8.71 -2.61
CA GLN A 32 17.86 -8.62 -2.79
C GLN A 32 18.14 -7.88 -4.10
N ILE A 33 19.03 -6.89 -4.06
CA ILE A 33 19.54 -6.22 -5.27
C ILE A 33 20.53 -7.17 -5.95
N LEU A 34 20.29 -7.46 -7.23
CA LEU A 34 21.22 -8.20 -8.08
C LEU A 34 22.14 -7.27 -8.85
N ASP A 35 21.57 -6.21 -9.43
CA ASP A 35 22.29 -5.31 -10.32
C ASP A 35 21.63 -3.93 -10.38
N THR A 36 22.38 -2.92 -10.82
CA THR A 36 21.89 -1.58 -11.10
C THR A 36 21.63 -1.45 -12.59
N VAL A 37 20.36 -1.29 -12.98
CA VAL A 37 19.95 -1.16 -14.38
C VAL A 37 20.22 0.25 -14.91
N LYS A 38 19.88 1.28 -14.11
CA LYS A 38 19.99 2.68 -14.51
C LYS A 38 20.06 3.60 -13.29
N VAL A 39 20.85 4.66 -13.38
CA VAL A 39 20.86 5.77 -12.42
C VAL A 39 20.46 7.02 -13.18
N ASP A 40 19.34 7.67 -12.82
CA ASP A 40 18.84 8.86 -13.52
C ASP A 40 18.64 10.09 -12.62
N GLY A 41 19.51 10.27 -11.62
CA GLY A 41 19.60 11.48 -10.78
C GLY A 41 18.43 11.65 -9.80
N SER A 42 17.21 11.37 -10.26
CA SER A 42 16.00 11.29 -9.45
C SER A 42 15.74 9.87 -8.97
N ARG A 43 16.05 8.85 -9.77
CA ARG A 43 15.71 7.47 -9.46
C ARG A 43 16.81 6.52 -9.90
N ASP A 44 17.03 5.52 -9.07
CA ASP A 44 17.87 4.38 -9.39
C ASP A 44 16.97 3.19 -9.69
N TRP A 45 17.22 2.50 -10.79
CA TRP A 45 16.52 1.28 -11.16
C TRP A 45 17.42 0.10 -10.88
N TYR A 46 16.90 -0.83 -10.08
CA TYR A 46 17.60 -2.04 -9.68
C TYR A 46 16.90 -3.26 -10.24
N LYS A 47 17.67 -4.25 -10.65
CA LYS A 47 17.17 -5.60 -10.84
C LYS A 47 17.18 -6.28 -9.47
N VAL A 48 16.02 -6.69 -9.00
CA VAL A 48 15.85 -7.24 -7.65
C VAL A 48 15.25 -8.64 -7.68
N VAL A 49 15.67 -9.48 -6.75
CA VAL A 49 14.97 -10.73 -6.42
C VAL A 49 13.99 -10.45 -5.30
N TRP A 50 12.73 -10.83 -5.48
CA TRP A 50 11.74 -10.86 -4.42
C TRP A 50 11.04 -12.22 -4.46
N LEU A 51 11.10 -12.93 -3.33
CA LEU A 51 10.75 -14.35 -3.26
C LEU A 51 11.57 -15.16 -4.29
N LYS A 52 10.91 -15.72 -5.30
CA LYS A 52 11.52 -16.48 -6.40
C LYS A 52 11.60 -15.71 -7.72
N ASP A 53 11.06 -14.50 -7.75
CA ASP A 53 10.92 -13.70 -8.97
C ASP A 53 12.01 -12.64 -9.04
N THR A 54 12.35 -12.25 -10.27
CA THR A 54 13.27 -11.15 -10.53
C THR A 54 12.58 -10.07 -11.35
N PHE A 55 12.55 -8.84 -10.85
CA PHE A 55 11.91 -7.72 -11.55
C PHE A 55 12.72 -6.43 -11.38
N GLU A 56 12.34 -5.38 -12.12
CA GLU A 56 12.94 -4.06 -12.00
C GLU A 56 12.19 -3.20 -10.98
N LEU A 57 12.93 -2.74 -9.97
CA LEU A 57 12.44 -1.86 -8.94
C LEU A 57 13.12 -0.50 -9.06
N GLY A 58 12.34 0.54 -9.31
CA GLY A 58 12.82 1.91 -9.22
C GLY A 58 12.77 2.39 -7.78
N VAL A 59 13.82 3.01 -7.29
CA VAL A 59 13.91 3.60 -5.95
C VAL A 59 14.38 5.04 -6.09
N GLN A 60 13.64 5.99 -5.51
CA GLN A 60 14.03 7.39 -5.52
C GLN A 60 15.41 7.58 -4.87
N ALA A 61 16.34 8.19 -5.60
CA ALA A 61 17.69 8.47 -5.11
C ALA A 61 17.64 9.61 -4.06
N ARG A 62 18.45 9.46 -3.00
CA ARG A 62 18.33 10.15 -1.71
C ARG A 62 18.44 11.69 -1.78
N GLU A 63 17.42 12.40 -1.28
CA GLU A 63 17.58 13.67 -0.52
C GLU A 63 17.13 13.50 0.97
N ASP A 64 17.00 12.26 1.42
CA ASP A 64 16.26 11.86 2.63
C ASP A 64 16.85 12.35 3.95
N LYS A 65 18.18 12.45 4.07
CA LYS A 65 18.81 12.85 5.35
C LYS A 65 18.49 14.29 5.75
N LEU A 66 18.21 15.15 4.77
CA LEU A 66 17.79 16.53 5.01
C LEU A 66 16.32 16.58 5.42
N PHE A 67 15.45 15.80 4.78
CA PHE A 67 14.03 15.73 5.11
C PHE A 67 13.79 15.18 6.53
N ASP A 68 14.40 14.06 6.87
CA ASP A 68 14.25 13.42 8.19
C ASP A 68 14.75 14.34 9.31
N LYS A 69 15.89 15.04 9.09
CA LYS A 69 16.45 16.00 10.04
C LYS A 69 15.63 17.30 10.14
N MET A 70 14.97 17.72 9.06
CA MET A 70 14.16 18.96 9.03
C MET A 70 12.80 18.81 9.72
N ILE A 71 12.22 17.60 9.76
CA ILE A 71 10.93 17.31 10.39
C ILE A 71 11.08 16.96 11.88
N THR A 72 12.22 16.38 12.28
CA THR A 72 12.44 15.89 13.65
C THR A 72 13.05 16.89 14.63
N ASP A 73 13.32 18.13 14.21
CA ASP A 73 13.78 19.19 15.13
C ASP A 73 12.63 20.11 15.56
N PRO A 74 11.98 19.85 16.71
CA PRO A 74 10.85 20.64 17.20
C PRO A 74 11.26 22.02 17.75
N LYS A 75 12.55 22.39 17.74
CA LYS A 75 13.06 23.64 18.35
C LYS A 75 13.35 24.75 17.33
N GLU A 76 13.27 24.48 16.05
CA GLU A 76 13.52 25.48 15.00
C GLU A 76 12.19 26.07 14.49
N GLU A 77 11.99 27.38 14.62
CA GLU A 77 10.93 28.07 13.88
C GLU A 77 11.08 27.77 12.38
N LEU A 78 10.03 27.20 11.78
CA LEU A 78 10.01 26.84 10.37
C LEU A 78 9.95 28.12 9.53
N SER A 79 11.10 28.57 9.02
CA SER A 79 11.15 29.67 8.05
C SER A 79 10.30 29.32 6.81
N ALA A 80 9.81 30.34 6.10
CA ALA A 80 9.05 30.15 4.86
C ALA A 80 9.84 29.33 3.80
N GLU A 81 11.16 29.50 3.77
CA GLU A 81 12.07 28.74 2.92
C GLU A 81 12.11 27.24 3.30
N LYS A 82 12.16 26.93 4.60
CA LYS A 82 12.14 25.54 5.10
C LYS A 82 10.80 24.87 4.80
N ILE A 83 9.68 25.59 4.97
CA ILE A 83 8.34 25.09 4.59
C ILE A 83 8.27 24.80 3.08
N ALA A 84 8.76 25.71 2.24
CA ALA A 84 8.78 25.52 0.79
C ALA A 84 9.62 24.30 0.39
N LYS A 85 10.76 24.10 1.05
CA LYS A 85 11.63 22.94 0.83
C LYS A 85 10.99 21.62 1.27
N ILE A 86 10.33 21.58 2.43
CA ILE A 86 9.58 20.42 2.90
C ILE A 86 8.49 20.04 1.90
N ARG A 87 7.67 21.02 1.47
CA ARG A 87 6.60 20.77 0.48
C ARG A 87 7.14 20.26 -0.85
N LYS A 88 8.30 20.76 -1.30
CA LYS A 88 8.96 20.27 -2.52
C LYS A 88 9.38 18.80 -2.37
N LEU A 89 9.97 18.44 -1.23
CA LEU A 89 10.39 17.07 -0.94
C LEU A 89 9.20 16.12 -0.79
N GLU A 90 8.14 16.53 -0.08
CA GLU A 90 6.87 15.78 0.01
C GLU A 90 6.27 15.52 -1.37
N SER A 91 6.26 16.54 -2.23
CA SER A 91 5.82 16.42 -3.62
C SER A 91 6.66 15.38 -4.36
N GLN A 92 7.99 15.48 -4.32
CA GLN A 92 8.90 14.52 -4.96
C GLN A 92 8.69 13.08 -4.48
N LEU A 93 8.52 12.87 -3.17
CA LEU A 93 8.19 11.56 -2.60
C LEU A 93 6.83 11.07 -3.08
N ASN A 94 5.84 11.96 -3.21
CA ASN A 94 4.55 11.56 -3.76
C ASN A 94 4.67 11.08 -5.22
N PHE A 95 5.51 11.72 -6.04
CA PHE A 95 5.80 11.28 -7.42
C PHE A 95 6.71 10.04 -7.51
N ALA A 96 7.41 9.68 -6.43
CA ALA A 96 8.31 8.53 -6.43
C ALA A 96 7.54 7.21 -6.55
N GLN A 97 6.37 7.12 -5.92
CA GLN A 97 5.56 5.92 -5.88
C GLN A 97 4.43 5.94 -6.91
N ASN A 98 4.27 4.86 -7.66
CA ASN A 98 3.15 4.69 -8.58
C ASN A 98 2.01 3.85 -7.99
N CYS A 99 0.93 3.66 -8.75
CA CYS A 99 -0.23 2.90 -8.31
C CYS A 99 0.10 1.47 -7.86
N TYR A 100 0.97 0.77 -8.60
CA TYR A 100 1.35 -0.61 -8.32
C TYR A 100 2.05 -0.74 -6.97
N SER A 101 3.09 0.06 -6.77
CA SER A 101 3.87 0.06 -5.53
C SER A 101 3.07 0.53 -4.32
N TYR A 102 2.17 1.51 -4.49
CA TYR A 102 1.28 1.96 -3.42
C TYR A 102 0.26 0.90 -2.99
N ALA A 103 -0.40 0.24 -3.93
CA ALA A 103 -1.35 -0.82 -3.62
C ALA A 103 -0.66 -2.01 -2.93
N MET A 104 0.53 -2.40 -3.40
CA MET A 104 1.35 -3.45 -2.78
C MET A 104 1.81 -3.08 -1.37
N GLU A 105 2.30 -1.84 -1.17
CA GLU A 105 2.67 -1.36 0.16
C GLU A 105 1.47 -1.40 1.12
N SER A 106 0.30 -0.94 0.65
CA SER A 106 -0.93 -0.91 1.44
C SER A 106 -1.43 -2.31 1.79
N TYR A 107 -1.33 -3.27 0.87
CA TYR A 107 -1.65 -4.68 1.09
C TYR A 107 -0.84 -5.24 2.25
N PHE A 108 0.49 -5.21 2.16
CA PHE A 108 1.35 -5.81 3.18
C PHE A 108 1.39 -5.02 4.50
N LYS A 109 1.10 -3.71 4.51
CA LYS A 109 0.92 -2.94 5.76
C LYS A 109 -0.26 -3.47 6.59
N GLN A 110 -1.34 -3.88 5.93
CA GLN A 110 -2.55 -4.39 6.57
C GLN A 110 -2.52 -5.91 6.80
N ASP A 111 -1.60 -6.62 6.15
CA ASP A 111 -1.40 -8.06 6.34
C ASP A 111 -0.88 -8.34 7.77
N LYS A 112 -1.44 -9.35 8.45
CA LYS A 112 -1.04 -9.73 9.81
C LYS A 112 0.14 -10.72 9.84
N LYS A 113 0.29 -11.53 8.80
CA LYS A 113 1.26 -12.63 8.69
C LYS A 113 2.59 -12.16 8.11
N TYR A 114 2.55 -11.25 7.13
CA TYR A 114 3.73 -10.83 6.37
C TYR A 114 4.10 -9.37 6.62
N ALA A 115 5.40 -9.11 6.66
CA ALA A 115 5.99 -7.77 6.60
C ALA A 115 6.94 -7.71 5.40
N GLN A 116 7.13 -6.52 4.82
CA GLN A 116 8.00 -6.35 3.66
C GLN A 116 8.69 -4.99 3.66
N ASN A 117 9.82 -4.88 2.97
CA ASN A 117 10.60 -3.64 2.81
C ASN A 117 10.88 -3.25 1.35
N THR A 118 10.22 -3.91 0.40
CA THR A 118 10.38 -3.77 -1.04
C THR A 118 9.54 -2.63 -1.60
N PHE A 119 8.25 -2.61 -1.25
CA PHE A 119 7.27 -1.62 -1.67
C PHE A 119 7.16 -0.55 -0.59
N THR A 120 7.63 0.64 -0.91
CA THR A 120 7.65 1.80 -0.02
C THR A 120 7.17 3.03 -0.79
N GLN A 121 6.98 4.14 -0.09
CA GLN A 121 6.72 5.45 -0.70
C GLN A 121 7.84 5.92 -1.66
N LYS A 122 9.01 5.28 -1.64
CA LYS A 122 10.14 5.59 -2.54
C LYS A 122 10.25 4.61 -3.70
N SER A 123 9.45 3.56 -3.70
CA SER A 123 9.53 2.45 -4.64
C SER A 123 8.58 2.69 -5.81
N THR A 124 8.96 2.29 -7.01
CA THR A 124 8.10 2.22 -8.19
C THR A 124 8.34 0.92 -8.94
N ILE A 125 7.30 0.42 -9.60
CA ILE A 125 7.33 -0.84 -10.34
C ILE A 125 6.90 -0.54 -11.77
N ASN A 126 7.58 -1.09 -12.78
CA ASN A 126 7.13 -0.94 -14.16
C ASN A 126 5.99 -1.93 -14.48
N GLY A 127 5.31 -1.72 -15.61
CA GLY A 127 4.21 -2.60 -16.07
C GLY A 127 4.60 -4.08 -16.15
N PRO A 128 5.72 -4.44 -16.82
CA PRO A 128 6.16 -5.84 -16.87
C PRO A 128 6.46 -6.45 -15.50
N GLY A 129 7.02 -5.66 -14.58
CA GLY A 129 7.31 -6.11 -13.22
C GLY A 129 6.05 -6.42 -12.41
N ILE A 130 5.01 -5.59 -12.52
CA ILE A 130 3.76 -5.87 -11.80
C ILE A 130 3.04 -7.12 -12.36
N GLU A 131 3.03 -7.31 -13.68
CA GLU A 131 2.47 -8.51 -14.31
C GLU A 131 3.20 -9.77 -13.81
N LEU A 132 4.53 -9.74 -13.75
CA LEU A 132 5.33 -10.85 -13.23
C LEU A 132 4.97 -11.17 -11.78
N LEU A 133 4.91 -10.15 -10.92
CA LEU A 133 4.58 -10.31 -9.50
C LEU A 133 3.19 -10.92 -9.33
N LEU A 134 2.17 -10.39 -10.03
CA LEU A 134 0.81 -10.88 -9.94
C LEU A 134 0.69 -12.34 -10.41
N ASN A 135 1.38 -12.73 -11.49
CA ASN A 135 1.30 -14.10 -12.01
C ASN A 135 2.00 -15.12 -11.10
N ASN A 136 3.13 -14.75 -10.49
CA ASN A 136 3.99 -15.71 -9.82
C ASN A 136 3.82 -15.75 -8.30
N SER A 137 3.55 -14.60 -7.70
CA SER A 137 3.46 -14.43 -6.24
C SER A 137 2.02 -14.23 -5.74
N PHE A 138 1.07 -13.99 -6.65
CA PHE A 138 -0.34 -13.86 -6.30
C PHE A 138 -1.20 -14.87 -7.07
N GLU A 139 -2.32 -15.26 -6.47
CA GLU A 139 -3.35 -16.10 -7.07
C GLU A 139 -4.50 -15.21 -7.53
N GLU A 140 -4.91 -15.38 -8.79
CA GLU A 140 -6.14 -14.78 -9.30
C GLU A 140 -7.33 -15.53 -8.71
N ILE A 141 -8.15 -14.84 -7.91
CA ILE A 141 -9.30 -15.45 -7.26
C ILE A 141 -10.61 -15.22 -8.03
N ARG A 142 -10.65 -14.21 -8.91
CA ARG A 142 -11.84 -13.84 -9.69
C ARG A 142 -11.49 -12.86 -10.79
N GLU A 143 -12.22 -12.94 -11.91
CA GLU A 143 -12.26 -11.90 -12.94
C GLU A 143 -13.70 -11.49 -13.24
N PHE A 144 -13.93 -10.22 -13.57
CA PHE A 144 -15.22 -9.77 -14.12
C PHE A 144 -15.08 -8.57 -15.08
N PRO A 145 -15.94 -8.46 -16.10
CA PRO A 145 -15.93 -7.33 -17.02
C PRO A 145 -16.57 -6.08 -16.40
N CYS A 146 -16.04 -4.89 -16.71
CA CYS A 146 -16.56 -3.60 -16.24
C CYS A 146 -17.85 -3.18 -16.95
N LYS A 147 -18.13 -3.77 -18.11
CA LYS A 147 -19.35 -3.53 -18.90
C LYS A 147 -20.24 -4.78 -18.89
N PRO A 148 -21.57 -4.63 -18.72
CA PRO A 148 -22.29 -3.39 -18.38
C PRO A 148 -21.97 -2.88 -16.97
N ARG A 149 -22.11 -1.56 -16.73
CA ARG A 149 -21.76 -0.89 -15.44
C ARG A 149 -22.37 -1.52 -14.19
N ARG A 150 -23.48 -2.28 -14.31
CA ARG A 150 -24.07 -3.05 -13.21
C ARG A 150 -23.09 -4.06 -12.58
N ASN A 151 -22.08 -4.52 -13.34
CA ASN A 151 -21.07 -5.43 -12.86
C ASN A 151 -20.15 -4.80 -11.80
N LEU A 152 -20.12 -3.46 -11.70
CA LEU A 152 -19.35 -2.74 -10.67
C LEU A 152 -20.06 -2.68 -9.31
N LYS A 153 -21.26 -3.27 -9.19
CA LYS A 153 -22.00 -3.41 -7.92
C LYS A 153 -21.69 -4.72 -7.19
N GLN A 154 -20.62 -5.41 -7.57
CA GLN A 154 -20.26 -6.67 -6.95
C GLN A 154 -19.69 -6.45 -5.56
N GLU A 155 -20.05 -7.33 -4.64
CA GLU A 155 -19.40 -7.43 -3.35
C GLU A 155 -17.96 -7.92 -3.53
N LEU A 156 -17.03 -7.17 -2.96
CA LEU A 156 -15.61 -7.48 -2.96
C LEU A 156 -15.23 -8.06 -1.61
N GLN A 157 -14.41 -9.11 -1.64
CA GLN A 157 -13.84 -9.64 -0.43
C GLN A 157 -12.82 -8.66 0.15
N ASP A 158 -12.56 -8.79 1.44
CA ASP A 158 -11.49 -8.05 2.11
C ASP A 158 -10.11 -8.60 1.74
N HIS A 159 -9.13 -7.70 1.86
CA HIS A 159 -7.72 -7.97 1.68
C HIS A 159 -7.37 -8.56 0.30
N ILE A 160 -7.70 -7.81 -0.75
CA ILE A 160 -7.48 -8.21 -2.15
C ILE A 160 -6.86 -7.08 -2.96
N LEU A 161 -6.11 -7.43 -3.99
CA LEU A 161 -5.68 -6.50 -5.03
C LEU A 161 -6.65 -6.56 -6.21
N LEU A 162 -6.97 -5.40 -6.77
CA LEU A 162 -7.76 -5.25 -7.99
C LEU A 162 -6.83 -4.73 -9.08
N ALA A 163 -6.56 -5.57 -10.08
CA ALA A 163 -5.85 -5.16 -11.28
C ALA A 163 -6.84 -4.75 -12.37
N PHE A 164 -6.72 -3.51 -12.82
CA PHE A 164 -7.57 -2.93 -13.85
C PHE A 164 -6.92 -3.24 -15.19
N ILE A 165 -7.62 -3.98 -16.03
CA ILE A 165 -7.09 -4.51 -17.28
C ILE A 165 -7.62 -3.68 -18.46
N ASP A 166 -6.71 -3.16 -19.27
CA ASP A 166 -7.03 -2.34 -20.45
C ASP A 166 -7.43 -3.20 -21.67
N LYS A 167 -7.68 -2.53 -22.80
CA LYS A 167 -8.03 -3.18 -24.08
C LYS A 167 -6.89 -4.01 -24.69
N SER A 168 -5.65 -3.75 -24.29
CA SER A 168 -4.46 -4.48 -24.69
C SER A 168 -4.16 -5.64 -23.74
N ASN A 169 -5.06 -5.91 -22.79
CA ASN A 169 -4.94 -6.95 -21.78
C ASN A 169 -3.74 -6.75 -20.82
N ASN A 170 -3.29 -5.51 -20.64
CA ASN A 170 -2.26 -5.15 -19.66
C ASN A 170 -2.90 -4.59 -18.38
N VAL A 171 -2.22 -4.75 -17.26
CA VAL A 171 -2.55 -4.08 -16.00
C VAL A 171 -2.25 -2.58 -16.12
N SER A 172 -3.27 -1.76 -16.36
CA SER A 172 -3.14 -0.31 -16.46
C SER A 172 -3.10 0.36 -15.08
N HIS A 173 -3.75 -0.25 -14.08
CA HIS A 173 -3.83 0.28 -12.73
C HIS A 173 -4.00 -0.81 -11.68
N LEU A 174 -3.54 -0.57 -10.45
CA LEU A 174 -3.68 -1.50 -9.33
C LEU A 174 -4.24 -0.78 -8.10
N VAL A 175 -5.20 -1.42 -7.44
CA VAL A 175 -5.87 -0.91 -6.24
C VAL A 175 -5.87 -1.98 -5.17
N TYR A 176 -5.65 -1.60 -3.92
CA TYR A 176 -5.85 -2.51 -2.79
C TYR A 176 -7.22 -2.24 -2.15
N HIS A 177 -8.00 -3.28 -1.88
CA HIS A 177 -9.31 -3.19 -1.23
C HIS A 177 -9.32 -3.93 0.11
N ASN A 178 -9.82 -3.25 1.14
CA ASN A 178 -10.02 -3.84 2.46
C ASN A 178 -11.09 -3.09 3.26
N LYS A 179 -12.07 -3.82 3.78
CA LYS A 179 -13.15 -3.32 4.65
C LYS A 179 -13.90 -2.14 4.03
N GLY A 180 -14.19 -2.22 2.73
CA GLY A 180 -14.87 -1.18 1.96
C GLY A 180 -14.00 0.02 1.58
N VAL A 181 -12.71 0.02 1.91
CA VAL A 181 -11.77 1.10 1.58
C VAL A 181 -10.94 0.70 0.37
N PHE A 182 -10.82 1.61 -0.61
CA PHE A 182 -10.02 1.43 -1.82
C PHE A 182 -8.77 2.29 -1.76
N TYR A 183 -7.62 1.66 -1.57
CA TYR A 183 -6.32 2.30 -1.57
C TYR A 183 -5.79 2.38 -2.99
N SER A 184 -5.95 3.55 -3.59
CA SER A 184 -5.54 3.86 -4.96
C SER A 184 -4.69 5.13 -5.01
N LYS A 185 -3.74 5.17 -5.94
CA LYS A 185 -2.88 6.33 -6.19
C LYS A 185 -2.76 6.58 -7.69
N ASN A 186 -3.03 7.80 -8.14
CA ASN A 186 -2.90 8.17 -9.55
C ASN A 186 -1.75 9.17 -9.73
N GLY A 187 -0.60 8.72 -10.24
CA GLY A 187 0.55 9.59 -10.51
C GLY A 187 0.92 10.51 -9.34
N GLY A 188 0.92 11.82 -9.59
CA GLY A 188 1.27 12.87 -8.62
C GLY A 188 0.15 13.28 -7.65
N TRP A 189 -1.04 12.70 -7.77
CA TRP A 189 -2.15 13.00 -6.88
C TRP A 189 -1.95 12.30 -5.53
N LYS A 190 -2.43 12.93 -4.45
CA LYS A 190 -2.39 12.33 -3.12
C LYS A 190 -3.21 11.04 -3.13
N GLU A 191 -2.79 10.05 -2.35
CA GLU A 191 -3.56 8.84 -2.14
C GLU A 191 -5.00 9.16 -1.71
N SER A 192 -5.96 8.42 -2.25
CA SER A 192 -7.37 8.54 -1.90
C SER A 192 -7.90 7.20 -1.42
N GLN A 193 -8.83 7.28 -0.47
CA GLN A 193 -9.40 6.14 0.25
C GLN A 193 -10.94 6.10 0.20
N GLU A 194 -11.57 7.08 -0.46
CA GLU A 194 -13.03 7.31 -0.39
C GLU A 194 -13.76 7.06 -1.71
N PHE A 195 -13.21 6.20 -2.58
CA PHE A 195 -13.88 5.87 -3.84
C PHE A 195 -14.73 4.61 -3.73
N THR A 196 -15.87 4.60 -4.40
CA THR A 196 -16.54 3.38 -4.82
C THR A 196 -15.82 2.77 -6.03
N LEU A 197 -16.00 1.47 -6.26
CA LEU A 197 -15.48 0.81 -7.46
C LEU A 197 -15.99 1.47 -8.75
N LYS A 198 -17.23 1.99 -8.71
CA LYS A 198 -17.83 2.71 -9.83
C LYS A 198 -17.08 4.02 -10.11
N GLU A 199 -16.76 4.82 -9.10
CA GLU A 199 -16.03 6.08 -9.27
C GLU A 199 -14.60 5.84 -9.78
N LEU A 200 -13.93 4.80 -9.27
CA LEU A 200 -12.63 4.39 -9.82
C LEU A 200 -12.72 4.08 -11.31
N VAL A 201 -13.64 3.22 -11.72
CA VAL A 201 -13.71 2.77 -13.12
C VAL A 201 -14.31 3.84 -14.03
N VAL A 202 -15.39 4.51 -13.64
CA VAL A 202 -16.12 5.42 -14.53
C VAL A 202 -15.43 6.78 -14.66
N ASP A 203 -14.88 7.29 -13.56
CA ASP A 203 -14.38 8.67 -13.51
C ASP A 203 -12.85 8.72 -13.68
N ASN A 204 -12.13 7.67 -13.27
CA ASN A 204 -10.66 7.68 -13.25
C ASN A 204 -10.01 6.71 -14.25
N TYR A 205 -10.63 5.56 -14.54
CA TYR A 205 -10.05 4.49 -15.37
C TYR A 205 -11.07 3.94 -16.38
N TRP A 206 -11.68 4.85 -17.15
CA TRP A 206 -12.83 4.59 -18.04
C TRP A 206 -12.55 3.61 -19.20
N ASP A 207 -11.29 3.37 -19.51
CA ASP A 207 -10.80 2.44 -20.52
C ASP A 207 -10.63 1.00 -20.00
N THR A 208 -10.83 0.76 -18.71
CA THR A 208 -10.78 -0.57 -18.09
C THR A 208 -11.84 -1.50 -18.70
N GLN A 209 -11.40 -2.61 -19.27
CA GLN A 209 -12.29 -3.63 -19.85
C GLN A 209 -12.80 -4.59 -18.78
N LYS A 210 -11.90 -5.03 -17.90
CA LYS A 210 -12.17 -6.01 -16.85
C LYS A 210 -11.28 -5.79 -15.64
N ILE A 211 -11.70 -6.35 -14.52
CA ILE A 211 -10.95 -6.33 -13.26
C ILE A 211 -10.63 -7.77 -12.87
N ARG A 212 -9.37 -8.01 -12.55
CA ARG A 212 -8.88 -9.25 -11.95
C ARG A 212 -8.58 -9.03 -10.48
N LEU A 213 -9.06 -9.94 -9.64
CA LEU A 213 -8.87 -9.92 -8.19
C LEU A 213 -7.75 -10.88 -7.82
N TYR A 214 -6.83 -10.43 -6.98
CA TYR A 214 -5.67 -11.21 -6.57
C TYR A 214 -5.52 -11.27 -5.05
N ARG A 215 -4.97 -12.39 -4.57
CA ARG A 215 -4.47 -12.58 -3.20
C ARG A 215 -3.05 -13.12 -3.20
N PHE A 216 -2.28 -12.78 -2.18
CA PHE A 216 -0.92 -13.29 -2.06
C PHE A 216 -0.92 -14.81 -1.86
N LYS A 217 -0.07 -15.52 -2.61
CA LYS A 217 0.08 -16.98 -2.48
C LYS A 217 0.85 -17.29 -1.21
N GLU A 218 0.27 -18.13 -0.35
CA GLU A 218 0.94 -18.61 0.86
C GLU A 218 2.03 -19.64 0.57
#